data_AF-A0A1H2Y8U2-F1
#
_entry.id   AF-A0A1H2Y8U2-F1
#
_cell.length_a   1.000
_cell.length_b   1.000
_cell.length_c   1.000
_cell.angle_alpha   90.00
_cell.angle_beta   90.00
_cell.angle_gamma   90.00
#
_symmetry.space_group_name_H-M   'P 1'
#
loop_
_entity.id
_entity.type
_entity.pdbx_description
1 polymer ?
#
loop_
_entity_poly.entity_id
_entity_poly.type
_entity_poly.pdbx_seq_one_letter_code
_entity_poly.pdbx_strand_id
1 'polypeptide(L)'
;MTALSLKERFERLGAARAVVPNRSGSPVEAALEPNDRRIDIFAAVPALVEAGLTMLQAKRLVEKVMYEGPAHATLPAVADLDATTRTLAAAGLALTPTAPPETVDVAALRSGLNLTQTEFALRYGLDVKTLRKWETGRSRPEKAVRSYLSLIARDPEGVLRIAGQR
;
A
#
# COMPACT_ATOMS: atom_id res chain seq x y z
N MET A 1 30.26 8.81 -38.47
CA MET A 1 29.44 8.05 -37.51
C MET A 1 27.99 8.16 -37.94
N THR A 2 27.50 7.19 -38.70
CA THR A 2 26.16 7.18 -39.30
C THR A 2 25.11 6.93 -38.23
N ALA A 3 24.14 7.84 -38.11
CA ALA A 3 22.99 7.66 -37.25
C ALA A 3 22.16 6.46 -37.76
N LEU A 4 21.96 5.46 -36.91
CA LEU A 4 21.11 4.30 -37.19
C LEU A 4 19.69 4.75 -37.59
N SER A 5 19.13 4.08 -38.59
CA SER A 5 17.77 4.31 -39.03
C SER A 5 16.79 3.98 -37.91
N LEU A 6 15.70 4.75 -37.82
CA LEU A 6 14.62 4.51 -36.87
C LEU A 6 14.10 3.06 -36.95
N LYS A 7 14.06 2.52 -38.18
CA LYS A 7 13.63 1.14 -38.47
C LYS A 7 14.53 0.09 -37.79
N GLU A 8 15.84 0.27 -37.85
CA GLU A 8 16.83 -0.62 -37.24
C GLU A 8 16.79 -0.57 -35.72
N ARG A 9 16.43 0.59 -35.15
CA ARG A 9 16.19 0.74 -33.71
C ARG A 9 14.95 -0.04 -33.27
N PHE A 10 13.87 -0.01 -34.06
CA PHE A 10 12.64 -0.77 -33.75
C PHE A 10 12.82 -2.29 -33.87
N GLU A 11 13.60 -2.76 -34.85
CA GLU A 11 13.87 -4.20 -34.99
C GLU A 11 14.69 -4.76 -33.82
N ARG A 12 15.59 -3.96 -33.24
CA ARG A 12 16.35 -4.33 -32.02
C ARG A 12 15.53 -4.35 -30.74
N LEU A 13 14.41 -3.62 -30.69
CA LEU A 13 13.55 -3.57 -29.50
C LEU A 13 12.66 -4.82 -29.34
N GLY A 14 12.66 -5.72 -30.34
CA GLY A 14 11.78 -6.90 -30.34
C GLY A 14 10.30 -6.53 -30.48
N ALA A 15 9.44 -7.51 -30.70
CA ALA A 15 8.01 -7.28 -30.74
C ALA A 15 7.53 -6.79 -29.36
N ALA A 16 6.96 -5.59 -29.29
CA ALA A 16 6.30 -5.09 -28.10
C ALA A 16 5.18 -6.07 -27.72
N ARG A 17 5.40 -6.85 -26.66
CA ARG A 17 4.39 -7.78 -26.14
C ARG A 17 3.30 -6.95 -25.49
N ALA A 18 2.07 -7.06 -26.00
CA ALA A 18 0.92 -6.44 -25.35
C ALA A 18 0.81 -6.98 -23.92
N VAL A 19 0.98 -6.11 -22.92
CA VAL A 19 0.75 -6.44 -21.52
C VAL A 19 -0.76 -6.52 -21.34
N VAL A 20 -1.28 -7.74 -21.21
CA VAL A 20 -2.68 -7.97 -20.89
C VAL A 20 -2.84 -7.74 -19.38
N PRO A 21 -3.74 -6.85 -18.92
CA PRO A 21 -3.95 -6.62 -17.50
C PRO A 21 -4.35 -7.93 -16.82
N ASN A 22 -3.68 -8.28 -15.74
CA ASN A 22 -4.09 -9.40 -14.91
C ASN A 22 -5.49 -9.09 -14.33
N ARG A 23 -6.42 -10.05 -14.37
CA ARG A 23 -7.77 -9.90 -13.81
C ARG A 23 -8.04 -10.83 -12.63
N SER A 24 -7.08 -11.68 -12.26
CA SER A 24 -7.24 -12.66 -11.16
C SER A 24 -6.59 -12.21 -9.84
N GLY A 25 -5.80 -11.14 -9.85
CA GLY A 25 -5.19 -10.57 -8.65
C GLY A 25 -6.19 -9.87 -7.74
N SER A 26 -5.80 -9.66 -6.47
CA SER A 26 -6.62 -8.91 -5.51
C SER A 26 -6.29 -7.41 -5.57
N PRO A 27 -7.27 -6.53 -5.30
CA PRO A 27 -7.00 -5.11 -5.24
C PRO A 27 -6.11 -4.77 -4.04
N VAL A 28 -5.08 -3.96 -4.27
CA VAL A 28 -4.17 -3.46 -3.22
C VAL A 28 -4.19 -1.94 -3.24
N GLU A 29 -4.51 -1.34 -2.11
CA GLU A 29 -4.28 0.08 -1.88
C GLU A 29 -2.83 0.28 -1.46
N ALA A 30 -2.08 1.10 -2.20
CA ALA A 30 -0.67 1.30 -1.96
C ALA A 30 -0.22 2.73 -2.20
N ALA A 31 0.85 3.10 -1.49
CA ALA A 31 1.69 4.24 -1.79
C ALA A 31 2.86 3.79 -2.68
N LEU A 32 3.16 4.60 -3.68
CA LEU A 32 4.34 4.47 -4.52
C LEU A 32 5.25 5.67 -4.32
N GLU A 33 6.52 5.39 -4.13
CA GLU A 33 7.55 6.39 -3.87
C GLU A 33 8.80 6.08 -4.71
N PRO A 34 9.61 7.08 -5.08
CA PRO A 34 10.91 6.81 -5.66
C PRO A 34 11.78 6.06 -4.63
N ASN A 35 12.54 5.06 -5.08
CA ASN A 35 13.59 4.46 -4.25
C ASN A 35 14.98 4.98 -4.68
N ASP A 36 16.06 4.42 -4.11
CA ASP A 36 17.44 4.85 -4.39
C ASP A 36 17.89 4.64 -5.85
N ARG A 37 17.09 3.96 -6.68
CA ARG A 37 17.35 3.78 -8.12
C ARG A 37 16.64 4.86 -8.93
N ARG A 38 17.25 5.19 -10.07
CA ARG A 38 16.58 6.00 -11.09
C ARG A 38 15.33 5.27 -11.59
N ILE A 39 14.21 5.98 -11.66
CA ILE A 39 12.95 5.44 -12.20
C ILE A 39 13.13 5.10 -13.69
N ASP A 40 12.93 3.83 -14.02
CA ASP A 40 12.81 3.36 -15.39
C ASP A 40 11.33 3.33 -15.77
N ILE A 41 10.88 4.35 -16.50
CA ILE A 41 9.49 4.51 -16.93
C ILE A 41 9.04 3.31 -17.80
N PHE A 42 9.95 2.76 -18.61
CA PHE A 42 9.64 1.66 -19.52
C PHE A 42 9.50 0.32 -18.79
N ALA A 43 10.07 0.18 -17.59
CA ALA A 43 9.84 -0.97 -16.72
C ALA A 43 8.68 -0.72 -15.75
N ALA A 44 8.55 0.49 -15.21
CA ALA A 44 7.57 0.86 -14.20
C ALA A 44 6.13 0.85 -14.75
N VAL A 45 5.91 1.43 -15.93
CA VAL A 45 4.56 1.51 -16.52
C VAL A 45 4.00 0.11 -16.83
N PRO A 46 4.73 -0.81 -17.51
CA PRO A 46 4.26 -2.18 -17.69
C PRO A 46 3.97 -2.90 -16.38
N ALA A 47 4.84 -2.79 -15.37
CA ALA A 47 4.62 -3.42 -14.07
C ALA A 47 3.31 -2.96 -13.39
N LEU A 48 2.99 -1.67 -13.52
CA LEU A 48 1.73 -1.10 -13.02
C LEU A 48 0.51 -1.57 -13.83
N VAL A 49 0.67 -1.78 -15.14
CA VAL A 49 -0.38 -2.33 -15.99
C VAL A 49 -0.63 -3.81 -15.70
N GLU A 50 0.42 -4.58 -15.43
CA GLU A 50 0.31 -5.96 -14.94
C GLU A 50 -0.43 -6.02 -13.60
N ALA A 51 -0.26 -5.01 -12.75
CA ALA A 51 -1.01 -4.82 -11.50
C ALA A 51 -2.46 -4.33 -11.70
N GLY A 52 -2.92 -4.23 -12.94
CA GLY A 52 -4.32 -3.99 -13.31
C GLY A 52 -4.67 -2.53 -13.68
N LEU A 53 -3.70 -1.61 -13.69
CA LEU A 53 -3.95 -0.25 -14.16
C LEU A 53 -4.03 -0.18 -15.69
N THR A 54 -4.76 0.79 -16.22
CA THR A 54 -4.63 1.16 -17.64
C THR A 54 -3.29 1.84 -17.89
N MET A 55 -2.81 1.80 -19.14
CA MET A 55 -1.60 2.54 -19.56
C MET A 55 -1.62 4.02 -19.15
N LEU A 56 -2.77 4.70 -19.29
CA LEU A 56 -2.90 6.11 -18.93
C LEU A 56 -2.83 6.32 -17.41
N GLN A 57 -3.47 5.45 -16.62
CA GLN A 57 -3.38 5.50 -15.16
C GLN A 57 -1.95 5.24 -14.69
N ALA A 58 -1.29 4.21 -15.23
CA ALA A 58 0.09 3.89 -14.91
C ALA A 58 1.05 5.03 -15.25
N LYS A 59 0.96 5.61 -16.46
CA LYS A 59 1.77 6.76 -16.86
C LYS A 59 1.58 7.95 -15.91
N ARG A 60 0.33 8.34 -15.65
CA ARG A 60 0.02 9.48 -14.77
C ARG A 60 0.52 9.25 -13.35
N LEU A 61 0.43 8.02 -12.86
CA LEU A 61 0.93 7.65 -11.54
C LEU A 61 2.44 7.80 -11.45
N VAL A 62 3.19 7.30 -12.46
CA VAL A 62 4.66 7.47 -12.51
C VAL A 62 5.04 8.94 -12.61
N GLU A 63 4.36 9.73 -13.45
CA GLU A 63 4.60 11.18 -13.55
C GLU A 63 4.37 11.89 -12.21
N LYS A 64 3.30 11.53 -11.50
CA LYS A 64 3.02 12.05 -10.16
C LYS A 64 4.14 11.73 -9.19
N VAL A 65 4.59 10.47 -9.16
CA VAL A 65 5.71 10.04 -8.31
C VAL A 65 7.00 10.82 -8.62
N MET A 66 7.28 11.07 -9.90
CA MET A 66 8.50 11.75 -10.34
C MET A 66 8.52 13.25 -10.03
N TYR A 67 7.39 13.94 -10.20
CA TYR A 67 7.34 15.41 -10.17
C TYR A 67 6.60 16.00 -8.98
N GLU A 68 5.73 15.23 -8.33
CA GLU A 68 4.89 15.70 -7.21
C GLU A 68 5.20 15.00 -5.88
N GLY A 69 5.94 13.89 -5.90
CA GLY A 69 6.29 13.10 -4.72
C GLY A 69 5.41 11.85 -4.54
N PRO A 70 5.40 11.23 -3.33
CA PRO A 70 4.65 10.00 -3.06
C PRO A 70 3.21 10.01 -3.57
N ALA A 71 2.83 8.97 -4.30
CA ALA A 71 1.50 8.87 -4.92
C ALA A 71 0.75 7.63 -4.42
N HIS A 72 -0.54 7.80 -4.14
CA HIS A 72 -1.41 6.72 -3.68
C HIS A 72 -2.30 6.23 -4.82
N ALA A 73 -2.43 4.92 -4.96
CA ALA A 73 -3.29 4.30 -5.96
C ALA A 73 -3.87 2.98 -5.45
N THR A 74 -5.04 2.62 -5.97
CA THR A 74 -5.54 1.25 -5.93
C THR A 74 -4.99 0.52 -7.14
N LEU A 75 -4.17 -0.51 -6.92
CA LEU A 75 -3.75 -1.47 -7.92
C LEU A 75 -4.83 -2.54 -8.02
N PRO A 76 -5.63 -2.60 -9.10
CA PRO A 76 -6.85 -3.41 -9.13
C PRO A 76 -6.62 -4.92 -9.09
N ALA A 77 -5.46 -5.39 -9.52
CA ALA A 77 -5.20 -6.82 -9.68
C ALA A 77 -3.74 -7.17 -9.42
N VAL A 78 -3.37 -7.25 -8.14
CA VAL A 78 -2.05 -7.76 -7.71
C VAL A 78 -2.18 -9.24 -7.40
N ALA A 79 -1.52 -10.09 -8.20
CA ALA A 79 -1.53 -11.55 -7.97
C ALA A 79 -0.53 -11.98 -6.89
N ASP A 80 0.65 -11.36 -6.88
CA ASP A 80 1.69 -11.62 -5.89
C ASP A 80 2.31 -10.26 -5.52
N LEU A 81 2.00 -9.80 -4.30
CA LEU A 81 2.43 -8.50 -3.81
C LEU A 81 3.95 -8.42 -3.70
N ASP A 82 4.62 -9.49 -3.28
CA ASP A 82 6.08 -9.48 -3.10
C ASP A 82 6.77 -9.45 -4.46
N ALA A 83 6.26 -10.21 -5.43
CA ALA A 83 6.76 -10.15 -6.80
C ALA A 83 6.54 -8.77 -7.43
N THR A 84 5.33 -8.21 -7.32
CA THR A 84 5.03 -6.86 -7.82
C THR A 84 5.92 -5.81 -7.15
N THR A 85 6.13 -5.90 -5.83
CA THR A 85 7.01 -5.00 -5.07
C THR A 85 8.44 -5.08 -5.58
N ARG A 86 8.99 -6.29 -5.79
CA ARG A 86 10.35 -6.47 -6.34
C ARG A 86 10.48 -5.91 -7.76
N THR A 87 9.49 -6.15 -8.63
CA THR A 87 9.48 -5.64 -10.00
C THR A 87 9.46 -4.11 -10.03
N LEU A 88 8.57 -3.49 -9.25
CA LEU A 88 8.52 -2.04 -9.12
C LEU A 88 9.82 -1.48 -8.52
N ALA A 89 10.38 -2.15 -7.51
CA ALA A 89 11.64 -1.73 -6.89
C ALA A 89 12.83 -1.82 -7.85
N ALA A 90 12.83 -2.78 -8.76
CA ALA A 90 13.80 -2.86 -9.85
C ALA A 90 13.63 -1.70 -10.85
N ALA A 91 12.39 -1.25 -11.07
CA ALA A 91 12.06 -0.10 -11.91
C ALA A 91 12.22 1.27 -11.20
N GLY A 92 12.73 1.31 -9.97
CA GLY A 92 12.96 2.54 -9.21
C GLY A 92 11.80 3.03 -8.35
N LEU A 93 10.77 2.20 -8.14
CA LEU A 93 9.59 2.52 -7.35
C LEU A 93 9.47 1.59 -6.14
N ALA A 94 9.44 2.15 -4.92
CA ALA A 94 9.01 1.41 -3.74
C ALA A 94 7.48 1.31 -3.73
N LEU A 95 6.95 0.11 -3.48
CA LEU A 95 5.52 -0.14 -3.29
C LEU A 95 5.26 -0.47 -1.82
N THR A 96 4.43 0.32 -1.16
CA THR A 96 4.05 0.10 0.24
C THR A 96 2.54 -0.04 0.34
N PRO A 97 1.99 -1.20 0.73
CA PRO A 97 0.57 -1.35 1.01
C PRO A 97 0.13 -0.40 2.13
N THR A 98 -0.97 0.30 1.93
CA THR A 98 -1.50 1.29 2.90
C THR A 98 -2.77 0.80 3.59
N ALA A 99 -3.33 -0.32 3.15
CA ALA A 99 -4.49 -0.90 3.81
C ALA A 99 -4.10 -1.36 5.24
N PRO A 100 -4.90 -1.04 6.27
CA PRO A 100 -4.72 -1.62 7.59
C PRO A 100 -4.93 -3.14 7.51
N PRO A 101 -4.41 -3.90 8.50
CA PRO A 101 -4.64 -5.34 8.56
C PRO A 101 -6.14 -5.65 8.50
N GLU A 102 -6.48 -6.75 7.83
CA GLU A 102 -7.87 -7.18 7.66
C GLU A 102 -8.53 -7.49 9.01
N THR A 103 -7.75 -8.07 9.93
CA THR A 103 -8.16 -8.40 11.28
C THR A 103 -7.16 -7.83 12.29
N VAL A 104 -7.67 -7.46 13.47
CA VAL A 104 -6.86 -7.03 14.62
C VAL A 104 -7.37 -7.78 15.83
N ASP A 105 -6.48 -8.46 16.55
CA ASP A 105 -6.82 -9.05 17.84
C ASP A 105 -6.77 -7.95 18.91
N VAL A 106 -7.94 -7.34 19.13
CA VAL A 106 -8.08 -6.21 20.06
C VAL A 106 -7.85 -6.64 21.51
N ALA A 107 -8.21 -7.88 21.86
CA ALA A 107 -8.02 -8.41 23.21
C ALA A 107 -6.54 -8.67 23.49
N ALA A 108 -5.81 -9.24 22.53
CA ALA A 108 -4.37 -9.43 22.62
C ALA A 108 -3.64 -8.08 22.70
N LEU A 109 -4.01 -7.11 21.86
CA LEU A 109 -3.45 -5.76 21.91
C LEU A 109 -3.64 -5.12 23.29
N ARG A 110 -4.87 -5.11 23.80
CA ARG A 110 -5.18 -4.52 25.10
C ARG A 110 -4.44 -5.23 26.24
N SER A 111 -4.47 -6.56 26.26
CA SER A 111 -3.82 -7.34 27.32
C SER A 111 -2.31 -7.20 27.31
N GLY A 112 -1.69 -7.07 26.12
CA GLY A 112 -0.26 -6.75 25.99
C GLY A 112 0.14 -5.40 26.61
N LEU A 113 -0.82 -4.48 26.79
CA LEU A 113 -0.60 -3.20 27.48
C LEU A 113 -0.96 -3.24 28.98
N ASN A 114 -1.36 -4.40 29.50
CA ASN A 114 -1.81 -4.59 30.90
C ASN A 114 -2.98 -3.67 31.31
N LEU A 115 -3.92 -3.41 30.40
CA LEU A 115 -5.09 -2.55 30.65
C LEU A 115 -6.38 -3.37 30.73
N THR A 116 -7.28 -2.96 31.63
CA THR A 116 -8.67 -3.40 31.60
C THR A 116 -9.38 -2.85 30.36
N GLN A 117 -10.54 -3.43 30.00
CA GLN A 117 -11.35 -2.92 28.88
C GLN A 117 -11.70 -1.44 29.05
N THR A 118 -12.08 -1.04 30.27
CA THR A 118 -12.44 0.36 30.58
C THR A 118 -11.23 1.28 30.46
N GLU A 119 -10.08 0.91 31.01
CA GLU A 119 -8.87 1.73 30.92
C GLU A 119 -8.40 1.88 29.48
N PHE A 120 -8.40 0.81 28.69
CA PHE A 120 -8.02 0.86 27.27
C PHE A 120 -8.95 1.76 26.46
N ALA A 121 -10.25 1.62 26.66
CA ALA A 121 -11.23 2.45 25.98
C ALA A 121 -11.12 3.93 26.37
N LEU A 122 -10.98 4.25 27.66
CA LEU A 122 -10.78 5.63 28.11
C LEU A 122 -9.46 6.21 27.59
N ARG A 123 -8.37 5.44 27.69
CA ARG A 123 -7.03 5.86 27.28
C ARG A 123 -6.92 6.15 25.79
N TYR A 124 -7.70 5.48 24.93
CA TYR A 124 -7.64 5.64 23.48
C TYR A 124 -8.94 6.22 22.88
N GLY A 125 -9.82 6.79 23.70
CA GLY A 125 -11.06 7.43 23.23
C GLY A 125 -12.02 6.49 22.49
N LEU A 126 -12.08 5.21 22.87
CA LEU A 126 -12.99 4.21 22.31
C LEU A 126 -14.21 4.01 23.22
N ASP A 127 -15.34 3.59 22.65
CA ASP A 127 -16.49 3.17 23.44
C ASP A 127 -16.28 1.77 24.02
N VAL A 128 -16.37 1.63 25.35
CA VAL A 128 -16.18 0.35 26.07
C VAL A 128 -17.13 -0.74 25.57
N LYS A 129 -18.39 -0.40 25.26
CA LYS A 129 -19.38 -1.38 24.77
C LYS A 129 -18.99 -1.91 23.40
N THR A 130 -18.48 -1.04 22.54
CA THR A 130 -18.00 -1.36 21.20
C THR A 130 -16.71 -2.18 21.25
N LEU A 131 -15.76 -1.80 22.10
CA LEU A 131 -14.55 -2.59 22.38
C LEU A 131 -14.90 -4.03 22.79
N ARG A 132 -15.85 -4.20 23.71
CA ARG A 132 -16.30 -5.52 24.14
C ARG A 132 -16.91 -6.34 23.00
N LYS A 133 -17.66 -5.73 22.08
CA LYS A 133 -18.20 -6.43 20.91
C LYS A 133 -17.08 -6.91 19.98
N TRP A 134 -16.02 -6.12 19.81
CA TRP A 134 -14.85 -6.53 19.02
C TRP A 134 -14.10 -7.69 19.67
N GLU A 135 -13.78 -7.59 20.96
CA GLU A 135 -13.04 -8.64 21.68
C GLU A 135 -13.81 -9.97 21.78
N THR A 136 -15.15 -9.92 21.73
CA THR A 136 -16.01 -11.12 21.76
C THR A 136 -16.41 -11.60 20.36
N GLY A 137 -15.91 -10.96 19.30
CA GLY A 137 -16.22 -11.31 17.91
C GLY A 137 -17.66 -11.03 17.47
N ARG A 138 -18.44 -10.27 18.26
CA ARG A 138 -19.83 -9.87 17.92
C ARG A 138 -19.90 -8.84 16.80
N SER A 139 -18.82 -8.09 16.61
CA SER A 139 -18.60 -7.21 15.45
C SER A 139 -17.10 -7.12 15.16
N ARG A 140 -16.74 -6.54 14.01
CA ARG A 140 -15.35 -6.24 13.66
C ARG A 140 -15.12 -4.72 13.69
N PRO A 141 -13.93 -4.24 14.09
CA PRO A 141 -13.59 -2.83 13.93
C PRO A 141 -13.60 -2.47 12.44
N GLU A 142 -14.16 -1.31 12.11
CA GLU A 142 -14.12 -0.78 10.75
C GLU A 142 -12.70 -0.39 10.33
N LYS A 143 -12.50 -0.12 9.03
CA LYS A 143 -11.17 0.11 8.45
C LYS A 143 -10.39 1.20 9.18
N ALA A 144 -11.00 2.36 9.44
CA ALA A 144 -10.36 3.47 10.14
C ALA A 144 -9.92 3.09 11.56
N VAL A 145 -10.77 2.35 12.28
CA VAL A 145 -10.46 1.85 13.63
C VAL A 145 -9.33 0.83 13.60
N ARG A 146 -9.28 -0.08 12.60
CA ARG A 146 -8.15 -1.01 12.47
C ARG A 146 -6.83 -0.28 12.19
N SER A 147 -6.85 0.78 11.39
CA SER A 147 -5.67 1.66 11.24
C SER A 147 -5.26 2.25 12.58
N TYR A 148 -6.21 2.81 13.34
CA TYR A 148 -5.93 3.38 14.66
C TYR A 148 -5.36 2.37 15.66
N LEU A 149 -5.96 1.18 15.75
CA LEU A 149 -5.47 0.08 16.59
C LEU A 149 -4.08 -0.41 16.17
N SER A 150 -3.77 -0.39 14.86
CA SER A 150 -2.43 -0.74 14.36
C SER A 150 -1.38 0.31 14.75
N LEU A 151 -1.77 1.59 14.80
CA LEU A 151 -0.89 2.65 15.32
C LEU A 151 -0.64 2.44 16.82
N ILE A 152 -1.69 2.13 17.60
CA ILE A 152 -1.55 1.82 19.04
C ILE A 152 -0.62 0.62 19.24
N ALA A 153 -0.77 -0.44 18.45
CA ALA A 153 0.10 -1.62 18.55
C ALA A 153 1.57 -1.31 18.27
N ARG A 154 1.84 -0.32 17.41
CA ARG A 154 3.20 0.06 17.01
C ARG A 154 3.85 1.06 17.97
N ASP A 155 3.10 2.07 18.43
CA ASP A 155 3.59 3.14 19.30
C ASP A 155 2.47 3.63 20.24
N PRO A 156 2.18 2.89 21.33
CA PRO A 156 1.09 3.22 22.24
C PRO A 156 1.20 4.65 22.80
N GLU A 157 2.39 5.01 23.27
CA GLU A 157 2.67 6.32 23.89
C GLU A 157 2.69 7.46 22.86
N GLY A 158 3.20 7.20 21.65
CA GLY A 158 3.18 8.18 20.57
C GLY A 158 1.77 8.53 20.11
N VAL A 159 0.86 7.56 20.08
CA VAL A 159 -0.56 7.82 19.78
C VAL A 159 -1.16 8.77 20.81
N LEU A 160 -0.93 8.54 22.11
CA LEU A 160 -1.43 9.39 23.19
C LEU A 160 -0.89 10.82 23.08
N ARG A 161 0.42 10.93 22.86
CA ARG A 161 1.11 12.21 22.68
C ARG A 161 0.53 13.03 21.51
N ILE A 162 0.21 12.38 20.38
CA ILE A 162 -0.38 13.05 19.21
C ILE A 162 -1.85 13.40 19.45
N ALA A 163 -2.61 12.52 20.09
CA ALA A 163 -4.02 12.73 20.41
C ALA A 163 -4.25 13.81 21.49
N GLY A 164 -3.18 14.29 22.14
CA GLY A 164 -3.26 15.25 23.24
C GLY A 164 -3.83 14.65 24.53
N GLN A 165 -3.82 13.31 24.65
CA GLN A 165 -4.29 12.57 25.81
C GLN A 165 -3.05 12.32 26.69
N ARG A 166 -3.04 12.87 27.92
CA ARG A 166 -1.98 12.66 28.92
C ARG A 166 -2.50 11.80 30.06
#